data_AF-A0A3D3IYI1-F1
#
_entry.id   AF-A0A3D3IYI1-F1
#
_cell.length_a   1.000
_cell.length_b   1.000
_cell.length_c   1.000
_cell.angle_alpha   90.00
_cell.angle_beta   90.00
_cell.angle_gamma   90.00
#
_symmetry.space_group_name_H-M   'P 1'
#
loop_
_entity.id
_entity.type
_entity.pdbx_description
1 polymer ?
#
loop_
_entity_poly.entity_id
_entity_poly.type
_entity_poly.pdbx_seq_one_letter_code
_entity_poly.pdbx_strand_id
1 'polypeptide(L)'
;QAEQEAQIAATKQTYSMLIIDKKRMKLKDAGLPAIVLEQTPKLLRGRKLPIVKAKIGPQVMSLICDEKIFDLVPVKKEVKASVSGIYMVDVKGLHGPSLKVEAKPKSKWKQAIEKLQEKAGAKPIK
;
A
#
# COMPACT_ATOMS: atom_id res chain seq x y z
N GLN A 1 15.80 1.31 9.35
CA GLN A 1 14.44 1.28 8.78
C GLN A 1 13.60 2.45 9.30
N ALA A 2 13.49 2.66 10.61
CA ALA A 2 12.69 3.75 11.19
C ALA A 2 13.03 5.17 10.67
N GLU A 3 14.31 5.51 10.50
CA GLU A 3 14.70 6.85 10.02
C GLU A 3 14.31 7.11 8.56
N GLN A 4 14.34 6.08 7.72
CA GLN A 4 13.89 6.17 6.33
C GLN A 4 12.37 6.34 6.25
N GLU A 5 11.62 5.59 7.07
CA GLU A 5 10.16 5.72 7.14
C GLU A 5 9.73 7.11 7.62
N ALA A 6 10.47 7.71 8.56
CA ALA A 6 10.20 9.07 9.05
C ALA A 6 10.39 10.13 7.94
N GLN A 7 11.44 10.02 7.14
CA GLN A 7 11.69 10.94 6.01
C GLN A 7 10.62 10.80 4.92
N ILE A 8 10.17 9.57 4.66
CA ILE A 8 9.07 9.29 3.73
C ILE A 8 7.75 9.88 4.27
N ALA A 9 7.51 9.80 5.58
CA ALA A 9 6.33 10.39 6.18
C ALA A 9 6.36 11.94 6.15
N ALA A 10 7.53 12.55 6.29
CA ALA A 10 7.69 14.01 6.29
C ALA A 10 7.46 14.66 4.92
N THR A 11 7.79 13.95 3.83
CA THR A 11 7.63 14.45 2.44
C THR A 11 6.33 14.00 1.78
N LYS A 12 5.38 13.52 2.59
CA LYS A 12 4.11 12.96 2.16
C LYS A 12 3.19 14.04 1.59
N GLN A 13 2.78 13.87 0.34
CA GLN A 13 1.82 14.71 -0.36
C GLN A 13 0.62 13.88 -0.82
N THR A 14 -0.59 14.42 -0.76
CA THR A 14 -1.81 13.69 -1.16
C THR A 14 -2.25 14.08 -2.56
N TYR A 15 -2.40 13.10 -3.44
CA TYR A 15 -2.83 13.28 -4.83
C TYR A 15 -4.07 12.43 -5.14
N SER A 16 -4.95 12.96 -5.99
CA SER A 16 -5.99 12.18 -6.67
C SER A 16 -5.41 11.63 -7.98
N MET A 17 -5.55 10.32 -8.20
CA MET A 17 -4.99 9.67 -9.37
C MET A 17 -5.84 8.50 -9.86
N LEU A 18 -5.82 8.27 -11.17
CA LEU A 18 -6.39 7.07 -11.77
C LEU A 18 -5.33 5.99 -11.85
N ILE A 19 -5.57 4.85 -11.21
CA ILE A 19 -4.66 3.71 -11.30
C ILE A 19 -4.92 2.98 -12.61
N ILE A 20 -3.93 2.94 -13.49
CA ILE A 20 -4.03 2.29 -14.80
C ILE A 20 -3.74 0.80 -14.69
N ASP A 21 -2.61 0.46 -14.08
CA ASP A 21 -2.09 -0.89 -13.99
C ASP A 21 -1.28 -1.06 -12.70
N LYS A 22 -1.25 -2.29 -12.17
CA LYS A 22 -0.38 -2.64 -11.05
C LYS A 22 0.30 -3.98 -11.37
N LYS A 23 1.63 -4.01 -11.28
CA LYS A 23 2.41 -5.20 -11.62
C LYS A 23 3.67 -5.29 -10.76
N ARG A 24 4.00 -6.50 -10.34
CA ARG A 24 5.32 -6.78 -9.75
C ARG A 24 6.35 -6.89 -10.87
N MET A 25 7.24 -5.91 -10.98
CA MET A 25 8.24 -5.84 -12.05
C MET A 25 9.60 -5.37 -11.53
N LYS A 26 10.65 -5.57 -12.32
CA LYS A 26 12.00 -5.17 -11.94
C LYS A 26 12.09 -3.64 -11.95
N LEU A 27 12.85 -3.08 -11.01
CA LEU A 27 13.10 -1.63 -10.94
C LEU A 27 13.58 -1.06 -12.27
N LYS A 28 14.49 -1.76 -12.97
CA LYS A 28 15.01 -1.34 -14.29
C LYS A 28 13.92 -1.19 -15.35
N ASP A 29 12.86 -1.98 -15.28
CA ASP A 29 11.78 -2.03 -16.27
C ASP A 29 10.56 -1.20 -15.84
N ALA A 30 10.62 -0.59 -14.65
CA ALA A 30 9.50 0.10 -14.02
C ALA A 30 9.19 1.47 -14.62
N GLY A 31 10.08 2.03 -15.47
CA GLY A 31 9.91 3.36 -16.03
C GLY A 31 9.99 4.48 -14.97
N LEU A 32 10.78 4.25 -13.91
CA LEU A 32 11.07 5.26 -12.90
C LEU A 32 12.05 6.31 -13.45
N PRO A 33 12.07 7.54 -12.90
CA PRO A 33 13.05 8.55 -13.27
C PRO A 33 14.49 8.01 -13.18
N ALA A 34 15.32 8.34 -14.16
CA ALA A 34 16.69 7.79 -14.27
C ALA A 34 17.52 8.00 -12.99
N ILE A 35 17.37 9.16 -12.35
CA ILE A 35 18.05 9.51 -11.09
C ILE A 35 17.83 8.50 -9.96
N VAL A 36 16.64 7.90 -9.88
CA VAL A 36 16.29 6.90 -8.88
C VAL A 36 17.00 5.57 -9.17
N LEU A 37 17.08 5.20 -10.45
CA LEU A 37 17.77 3.98 -10.87
C LEU A 37 19.28 4.09 -10.60
N GLU A 38 19.85 5.27 -10.80
CA GLU A 38 21.26 5.54 -10.54
C GLU A 38 21.59 5.46 -9.04
N GLN A 39 20.77 6.09 -8.19
CA GLN A 39 20.90 6.06 -6.74
C GLN A 39 20.66 4.66 -6.14
N THR A 40 19.83 3.83 -6.78
CA THR A 40 19.56 2.48 -6.28
C THR A 40 20.76 1.55 -6.52
N PRO A 41 21.24 0.82 -5.50
CA PRO A 41 22.31 -0.16 -5.66
C PRO A 41 22.02 -1.19 -6.77
N LYS A 42 23.02 -1.51 -7.61
CA LYS A 42 22.88 -2.42 -8.77
C LYS A 42 22.22 -3.76 -8.41
N LEU A 43 22.51 -4.28 -7.22
CA LEU A 43 21.95 -5.52 -6.66
C LEU A 43 20.42 -5.47 -6.52
N LEU A 44 19.87 -4.33 -6.13
CA LEU A 44 18.43 -4.17 -5.88
C LEU A 44 17.64 -3.93 -7.18
N ARG A 45 18.30 -3.43 -8.23
CA ARG A 45 17.64 -3.09 -9.51
C ARG A 45 16.99 -4.30 -10.21
N GLY A 46 17.49 -5.51 -9.96
CA GLY A 46 16.96 -6.74 -10.54
C GLY A 46 15.78 -7.35 -9.77
N ARG A 47 15.48 -6.87 -8.56
CA ARG A 47 14.41 -7.41 -7.72
C ARG A 47 13.05 -6.93 -8.22
N LYS A 48 12.06 -7.82 -8.14
CA LYS A 48 10.66 -7.50 -8.46
C LYS A 48 10.06 -6.71 -7.31
N LEU A 49 9.66 -5.48 -7.56
CA LEU A 49 8.94 -4.64 -6.61
C LEU A 49 7.49 -4.44 -7.07
N PRO A 50 6.54 -4.23 -6.14
CA PRO A 50 5.19 -3.79 -6.45
C PRO A 50 5.21 -2.39 -7.08
N ILE A 51 4.94 -2.31 -8.39
CA ILE A 51 4.87 -1.05 -9.13
C ILE A 51 3.42 -0.77 -9.53
N VAL A 52 3.00 0.47 -9.36
CA VAL A 52 1.69 0.98 -9.73
C VAL A 52 1.86 2.07 -10.78
N LYS A 53 1.22 1.91 -11.93
CA LYS A 53 1.14 2.95 -12.95
C LYS A 53 -0.11 3.79 -12.70
N ALA A 54 0.09 5.06 -12.41
CA ALA A 54 -0.97 5.98 -12.07
C ALA A 54 -0.95 7.19 -13.00
N LYS A 55 -2.14 7.66 -13.37
CA LYS A 55 -2.34 8.95 -14.03
C LYS A 55 -2.66 9.99 -12.96
N ILE A 56 -1.71 10.88 -12.71
CA ILE A 56 -1.86 12.01 -11.77
C ILE A 56 -2.10 13.25 -12.63
N GLY A 57 -3.35 13.71 -12.64
CA GLY A 57 -3.79 14.77 -13.55
C GLY A 57 -3.55 14.38 -15.01
N PRO A 58 -2.81 15.18 -15.81
CA PRO A 58 -2.52 14.86 -17.20
C PRO A 58 -1.38 13.85 -17.37
N GLN A 59 -0.49 13.70 -16.39
CA GLN A 59 0.74 12.91 -16.51
C GLN A 59 0.58 11.47 -16.02
N VAL A 60 1.22 10.52 -16.71
CA VAL A 60 1.28 9.10 -16.32
C VAL A 60 2.64 8.84 -15.70
N MET A 61 2.66 8.30 -14.49
CA MET A 61 3.89 7.96 -13.78
C MET A 61 3.82 6.59 -13.12
N SER A 62 4.99 5.99 -12.94
CA SER A 62 5.17 4.75 -12.19
C SER A 62 5.57 5.07 -10.75
N LEU A 63 4.87 4.49 -9.79
CA LEU A 63 5.12 4.63 -8.37
C LEU A 63 5.42 3.26 -7.75
N ILE A 64 6.33 3.22 -6.78
CA ILE A 64 6.62 2.04 -5.97
C ILE A 64 5.60 2.01 -4.83
N CYS A 65 4.88 0.91 -4.69
CA CYS A 65 3.91 0.73 -3.61
C CYS A 65 4.53 -0.07 -2.45
N ASP A 66 4.00 0.05 -1.23
CA ASP A 66 4.28 -0.95 -0.19
C ASP A 66 3.52 -2.25 -0.49
N GLU A 67 4.12 -3.40 -0.17
CA GLU A 67 3.52 -4.72 -0.38
C GLU A 67 2.17 -4.86 0.33
N LYS A 68 2.01 -4.21 1.50
CA LYS A 68 0.77 -4.25 2.28
C LYS A 68 -0.42 -3.61 1.56
N ILE A 69 -0.15 -2.67 0.66
CA ILE A 69 -1.17 -1.82 0.01
C ILE A 69 -1.40 -2.28 -1.43
N PHE A 70 -0.39 -2.88 -2.05
CA PHE A 70 -0.42 -3.31 -3.44
C PHE A 70 -1.67 -4.14 -3.80
N ASP A 71 -2.06 -5.10 -2.95
CA ASP A 71 -3.22 -5.95 -3.23
C ASP A 71 -4.55 -5.19 -3.12
N LEU A 72 -4.63 -4.19 -2.23
CA LEU A 72 -5.82 -3.38 -1.97
C LEU A 72 -6.05 -2.31 -3.05
N VAL A 73 -5.02 -1.91 -3.80
CA VAL A 73 -5.14 -0.85 -4.80
C VAL A 73 -6.06 -1.29 -5.95
N PRO A 74 -7.20 -0.62 -6.20
CA PRO A 74 -8.05 -0.95 -7.32
C PRO A 74 -7.41 -0.49 -8.63
N VAL A 75 -7.54 -1.28 -9.68
CA VAL A 75 -7.08 -0.96 -11.04
C VAL A 75 -8.24 -0.36 -11.84
N LYS A 76 -7.96 0.58 -12.75
CA LYS A 76 -8.93 1.37 -13.54
C LYS A 76 -9.89 2.23 -12.71
N LYS A 77 -9.53 2.53 -11.46
CA LYS A 77 -10.33 3.39 -10.57
C LYS A 77 -9.54 4.59 -10.10
N GLU A 78 -10.26 5.65 -9.76
CA GLU A 78 -9.70 6.83 -9.12
C GLU A 78 -9.54 6.61 -7.63
N VAL A 79 -8.37 6.98 -7.11
CA VAL A 79 -8.01 6.86 -5.71
C VAL A 79 -7.32 8.13 -5.25
N LYS A 80 -7.45 8.41 -3.96
CA LYS A 80 -6.67 9.45 -3.28
C LYS A 80 -5.51 8.75 -2.60
N ALA A 81 -4.30 8.92 -3.12
CA ALA A 81 -3.13 8.29 -2.55
C ALA A 81 -2.19 9.31 -1.92
N SER A 82 -1.52 8.88 -0.87
CA SER A 82 -0.42 9.64 -0.29
C SER A 82 0.89 9.17 -0.89
N VAL A 83 1.58 10.08 -1.55
CA VAL A 83 2.81 9.84 -2.28
C VAL A 83 3.95 10.62 -1.61
N SER A 84 5.08 9.96 -1.43
CA SER A 84 6.33 10.54 -0.96
C SER A 84 7.39 10.27 -2.03
N GLY A 85 7.62 11.25 -2.90
CA GLY A 85 8.49 11.08 -4.07
C GLY A 85 7.97 9.99 -5.00
N ILE A 86 8.74 8.91 -5.16
CA ILE A 86 8.35 7.74 -5.97
C ILE A 86 7.54 6.70 -5.19
N TYR A 87 7.39 6.85 -3.88
CA TYR A 87 6.76 5.86 -3.02
C TYR A 87 5.30 6.21 -2.75
N MET A 88 4.42 5.23 -2.87
CA MET A 88 3.03 5.33 -2.47
C MET A 88 2.84 4.64 -1.10
N VAL A 89 2.43 5.44 -0.11
CA VAL A 89 2.43 5.07 1.30
C VAL A 89 1.03 4.73 1.82
N ASP A 90 -0.02 5.32 1.25
CA ASP A 90 -1.39 5.07 1.68
C ASP A 90 -2.36 5.30 0.51
N VAL A 91 -3.44 4.54 0.44
CA VAL A 91 -4.46 4.65 -0.61
C VAL A 91 -5.84 4.67 0.02
N LYS A 92 -6.60 5.73 -0.28
CA LYS A 92 -7.99 5.92 0.11
C LYS A 92 -8.87 5.93 -1.13
N GLY A 93 -10.02 5.26 -1.07
CA GLY A 93 -11.01 5.31 -2.15
C GLY A 93 -11.62 6.71 -2.27
N LEU A 94 -11.91 7.16 -3.50
CA LEU A 94 -12.61 8.43 -3.75
C LEU A 94 -14.12 8.36 -3.42
N HIS A 95 -14.74 7.20 -3.66
CA HIS A 95 -16.16 6.95 -3.45
C HIS A 95 -16.34 5.59 -2.75
N GLY A 96 -16.62 5.62 -1.45
CA GLY A 96 -16.87 4.43 -0.63
C GLY A 96 -16.00 4.38 0.63
N PRO A 97 -16.38 3.53 1.61
CA PRO A 97 -15.64 3.41 2.87
C PRO A 97 -14.17 3.11 2.56
N SER A 98 -13.27 3.58 3.44
CA SER A 98 -11.83 3.27 3.38
C SER A 98 -11.63 1.81 2.99
N LEU A 99 -10.64 1.53 2.11
CA LEU A 99 -10.27 0.18 1.71
C LEU A 99 -9.88 -0.58 2.99
N LYS A 100 -10.89 -1.16 3.64
CA LYS A 100 -10.73 -1.90 4.89
C LYS A 100 -9.94 -3.12 4.48
N VAL A 101 -8.75 -3.25 5.06
CA VAL A 101 -8.11 -4.55 5.23
C VAL A 101 -9.21 -5.43 5.78
N GLU A 102 -9.78 -6.31 4.96
CA GLU A 102 -10.79 -7.25 5.41
C GLU A 102 -10.14 -8.01 6.56
N ALA A 103 -10.56 -7.69 7.79
CA ALA A 103 -10.12 -8.40 8.97
C ALA A 103 -10.50 -9.85 8.69
N LYS A 104 -9.49 -10.70 8.45
CA LYS A 104 -9.65 -12.13 8.15
C LYS A 104 -10.82 -12.65 8.99
N PRO A 105 -11.83 -13.29 8.38
CA PRO A 105 -13.03 -13.69 9.10
C PRO A 105 -12.60 -14.46 10.34
N LYS A 106 -12.95 -13.94 11.52
CA LYS A 106 -12.60 -14.59 12.80
C LYS A 106 -13.14 -16.02 12.71
N SER A 107 -12.23 -16.98 12.67
CA SER A 107 -12.53 -18.41 12.59
C SER A 107 -13.59 -18.77 13.64
N LYS A 108 -14.59 -19.57 13.26
CA LYS A 108 -15.74 -19.95 14.12
C LYS A 108 -15.30 -20.51 15.49
N TRP A 109 -14.09 -21.08 15.55
CA TRP A 109 -13.42 -21.53 16.77
C TRP A 109 -13.13 -20.40 17.78
N LYS A 110 -12.65 -19.24 17.32
CA LYS A 110 -12.44 -18.08 18.19
C LYS A 110 -13.76 -17.55 18.74
N GLN A 111 -14.83 -17.57 17.94
CA GLN A 111 -16.17 -17.16 18.38
C GLN A 111 -16.76 -18.15 19.39
N ALA A 112 -16.49 -19.45 19.23
CA ALA A 112 -16.94 -20.48 20.19
C ALA A 112 -16.21 -20.37 21.53
N ILE A 113 -14.90 -20.12 21.52
CA ILE A 113 -14.09 -19.93 22.73
C ILE A 113 -14.50 -18.62 23.44
N GLU A 114 -14.72 -17.53 22.71
CA GLU A 114 -15.19 -16.25 23.28
C GLU A 114 -16.59 -16.40 23.92
N LYS A 115 -17.51 -17.13 23.27
CA LYS A 115 -18.82 -17.45 23.86
C LYS A 115 -18.75 -18.39 25.06
N LEU A 116 -17.82 -19.35 25.08
CA LEU A 116 -17.59 -20.21 26.24
C LEU A 116 -16.96 -19.43 27.39
N GLN A 117 -16.07 -18.49 27.10
CA GLN A 117 -15.43 -17.63 28.08
C GLN A 117 -16.41 -16.61 28.69
N GLU A 118 -17.34 -16.07 27.90
CA GLU A 118 -18.47 -15.27 28.41
C GLU A 118 -19.44 -16.10 29.26
N LYS A 119 -19.75 -17.33 28.85
CA LYS A 119 -20.60 -18.23 29.64
C LYS A 119 -19.93 -18.78 30.90
N ALA A 120 -18.60 -18.84 30.93
CA ALA A 120 -17.82 -19.30 32.07
C ALA A 120 -17.49 -18.20 33.10
N GLY A 121 -17.97 -16.96 32.91
CA GLY A 121 -17.90 -15.92 33.94
C GLY A 121 -16.50 -15.40 34.30
N ALA A 122 -15.48 -15.67 33.48
CA ALA A 122 -14.15 -15.10 33.68
C ALA A 122 -14.09 -13.72 33.03
N LYS A 123 -14.29 -12.67 33.84
CA LYS A 123 -14.13 -11.25 33.45
C LYS A 123 -12.84 -11.07 32.64
N PRO A 124 -12.86 -10.46 31.44
CA PRO A 124 -11.63 -9.98 30.82
C PRO A 124 -11.07 -8.84 31.67
N ILE A 125 -9.90 -9.07 32.26
CA ILE A 125 -9.06 -8.00 32.80
C ILE A 125 -8.66 -7.12 31.61
N LYS A 126 -8.92 -5.83 31.80
CA LYS A 126 -8.77 -4.74 30.84
C LYS A 126 -7.32 -4.54 30.40
#